data_AF-A0A956P4S4-F1
#
_entry.id   AF-A0A956P4S4-F1
#
_cell.length_a   1.000
_cell.length_b   1.000
_cell.length_c   1.000
_cell.angle_alpha   90.00
_cell.angle_beta   90.00
_cell.angle_gamma   90.00
#
_symmetry.space_group_name_H-M   'P 1'
#
loop_
_entity.id
_entity.type
_entity.pdbx_description
1 polymer ?
#
loop_
_entity_poly.entity_id
_entity_poly.type
_entity_poly.pdbx_seq_one_letter_code
_entity_poly.pdbx_strand_id
1 'polypeptide(L)' 'MELFQDDPDTDGVVIFGEIGGTQEERIADLIQAKRFTKPLVAYIGGKAAKEGTRFSHAGAIIEGGR' A
#
# COMPACT_ATOMS: atom_id res chain seq x y z
N MET A 1 2.76 9.97 1.20
CA MET A 1 1.68 10.39 0.29
C MET A 1 1.56 11.91 0.23
N GLU A 2 1.54 12.62 1.35
CA GLU A 2 1.50 14.11 1.40
C GLU A 2 2.60 14.76 0.54
N LEU A 3 3.86 14.32 0.66
CA LEU A 3 4.96 14.82 -0.19
C LEU A 3 4.68 14.68 -1.70
N PHE A 4 4.10 13.56 -2.13
CA PHE A 4 3.74 13.36 -3.53
C PHE A 4 2.50 14.16 -3.94
N GLN A 5 1.56 14.36 -3.02
CA GLN A 5 0.37 15.18 -3.25
C GLN A 5 0.73 16.65 -3.44
N ASP A 6 1.68 17.15 -2.65
CA ASP A 6 2.05 18.57 -2.60
C ASP A 6 3.10 18.95 -3.65
N ASP A 7 3.84 17.99 -4.18
CA ASP A 7 4.83 18.22 -5.23
C ASP A 7 4.14 18.52 -6.59
N PRO A 8 4.24 19.73 -7.16
CA PRO A 8 3.57 20.06 -8.42
C PRO A 8 4.09 19.24 -9.62
N ASP A 9 5.30 18.69 -9.55
CA ASP A 9 5.91 17.93 -10.66
C ASP A 9 5.55 16.43 -10.62
N THR A 10 4.87 15.98 -9.57
CA THR A 10 4.36 14.60 -9.50
C THR A 10 3.03 14.48 -10.24
N ASP A 11 3.04 13.86 -11.42
CA ASP A 11 1.84 13.58 -12.24
C ASP A 11 1.05 12.34 -11.78
N GLY A 12 1.70 11.44 -11.05
CA GLY A 12 1.08 10.20 -10.56
C GLY A 12 2.04 9.37 -9.71
N VAL A 13 1.48 8.40 -8.99
CA VAL A 13 2.23 7.54 -8.07
C VAL A 13 2.00 6.07 -8.39
N VAL A 14 3.08 5.29 -8.42
CA VAL A 14 3.03 3.83 -8.50
C VAL A 14 3.50 3.25 -7.18
N ILE A 15 2.70 2.36 -6.61
CA ILE A 15 3.00 1.65 -5.37
C ILE A 15 3.28 0.18 -5.67
N PHE A 16 4.38 -0.32 -5.12
CA PHE A 16 4.70 -1.74 -5.10
C PHE A 16 4.75 -2.21 -3.65
N GLY A 17 3.65 -2.80 -3.20
CA GLY A 17 3.47 -3.34 -1.85
C GLY A 17 3.61 -4.85 -1.79
N GLU A 18 3.51 -5.39 -0.58
CA GLU A 18 3.56 -6.81 -0.26
C GLU A 18 2.49 -7.09 0.80
N ILE A 19 1.89 -8.27 0.81
CA ILE A 19 0.98 -8.66 1.90
C ILE A 19 1.65 -8.55 3.28
N GLY A 20 0.89 -8.06 4.26
CA GLY A 20 1.34 -7.89 5.64
C GLY A 20 1.28 -6.44 6.12
N GLY A 21 0.93 -6.25 7.39
CA GLY A 21 0.64 -4.91 7.94
C GLY A 21 -0.63 -4.26 7.37
N THR A 22 -0.72 -2.94 7.51
CA THR A 22 -1.94 -2.14 7.18
C THR A 22 -1.64 -0.92 6.32
N GLN A 23 -0.48 -0.88 5.67
CA GLN A 23 0.00 0.32 4.97
C GLN A 23 -0.86 0.62 3.74
N GLU A 24 -1.17 -0.40 2.95
CA GLU A 24 -2.02 -0.32 1.77
C GLU A 24 -3.44 0.13 2.14
N GLU A 25 -3.98 -0.36 3.26
CA GLU A 25 -5.28 0.04 3.78
C GLU A 25 -5.30 1.52 4.17
N ARG A 26 -4.26 2.00 4.85
CA ARG A 26 -4.14 3.44 5.21
C ARG A 26 -4.08 4.32 3.97
N ILE A 27 -3.48 3.86 2.88
CA ILE A 27 -3.46 4.60 1.61
C ILE A 27 -4.85 4.62 0.98
N ALA A 28 -5.58 3.50 1.01
CA ALA A 28 -6.97 3.46 0.57
C ALA A 28 -7.85 4.43 1.38
N ASP A 29 -7.66 4.52 2.70
CA ASP A 29 -8.36 5.49 3.55
C ASP A 29 -8.07 6.94 3.14
N LEU A 30 -6.82 7.27 2.80
CA LEU A 30 -6.45 8.60 2.31
C LEU A 30 -7.13 8.96 0.98
N ILE A 31 -7.25 7.98 0.07
CA ILE A 31 -7.93 8.17 -1.22
C ILE A 31 -9.44 8.37 -0.98
N GLN A 32 -10.07 7.53 -0.15
CA GLN A 32 -11.50 7.66 0.18
C GLN A 32 -11.82 8.99 0.87
N ALA A 33 -10.95 9.44 1.77
CA ALA A 33 -11.06 10.74 2.43
C ALA A 33 -10.72 11.94 1.53
N LYS A 34 -10.38 11.70 0.25
CA LYS A 34 -9.91 12.71 -0.71
C LYS A 34 -8.70 13.52 -0.23
N ARG A 35 -7.88 12.94 0.64
CA ARG A 35 -6.61 13.51 1.10
C ARG A 35 -5.44 13.21 0.18
N PHE A 36 -5.62 12.24 -0.72
CA PHE A 36 -4.74 11.99 -1.85
C PHE A 36 -5.59 11.88 -3.11
N THR A 37 -5.32 12.71 -4.12
CA THR A 37 -6.19 12.83 -5.30
C THR A 37 -5.46 12.60 -6.63
N LYS A 38 -4.14 12.54 -6.61
CA LYS A 38 -3.34 12.26 -7.81
C LYS A 38 -3.57 10.83 -8.31
N PRO A 39 -3.43 10.59 -9.63
CA PRO A 39 -3.51 9.24 -10.18
C PRO A 39 -2.58 8.28 -9.45
N LEU A 40 -3.12 7.12 -9.06
CA LEU A 40 -2.39 6.10 -8.32
C LEU A 40 -2.63 4.72 -8.91
N VAL A 41 -1.56 3.97 -9.09
CA VAL A 41 -1.58 2.55 -9.47
C VAL A 41 -0.88 1.77 -8.37
N ALA A 42 -1.48 0.68 -7.90
CA ALA A 42 -0.89 -0.18 -6.89
C ALA A 42 -0.77 -1.62 -7.38
N TYR A 43 0.39 -2.22 -7.14
CA TYR A 43 0.60 -3.66 -7.19
C TYR A 43 0.90 -4.16 -5.79
N ILE A 44 0.22 -5.23 -5.37
CA ILE A 44 0.43 -5.87 -4.07
C ILE A 44 0.88 -7.30 -4.32
N GLY A 45 2.14 -7.60 -3.99
CA GLY A 45 2.73 -8.92 -4.10
C GLY A 45 2.24 -9.86 -3.01
N GLY A 46 2.27 -11.18 -3.26
CA GLY A 46 1.91 -12.20 -2.27
C GLY A 46 0.62 -12.98 -2.55
N LYS A 47 -0.03 -12.80 -3.71
CA LYS A 47 -1.24 -13.56 -4.08
C LYS A 47 -1.09 -15.08 -3.99
N ALA A 48 0.11 -15.62 -4.22
CA ALA A 48 0.41 -17.05 -4.14
C ALA A 48 0.91 -17.51 -2.76
N ALA A 49 0.91 -16.62 -1.77
CA ALA A 49 1.31 -16.95 -0.41
C ALA A 49 0.41 -18.04 0.18
N LYS A 50 1.04 -19.02 0.81
CA LYS A 50 0.33 -20.05 1.59
C LYS A 50 0.24 -19.60 3.04
N GLU A 51 -0.81 -20.00 3.71
CA GLU A 51 -0.94 -19.82 5.15
C GLU A 51 0.31 -20.35 5.88
N GLY A 52 0.79 -19.61 6.88
CA GLY A 52 2.02 -19.94 7.60
C GLY A 52 3.34 -19.59 6.87
N THR A 53 3.28 -19.06 5.65
CA THR A 53 4.50 -18.57 4.95
C THR A 53 4.97 -17.27 5.58
N ARG A 54 6.19 -17.27 6.11
CA ARG A 54 6.90 -16.02 6.47
C ARG A 54 7.71 -15.55 5.26
N PHE A 55 7.44 -14.35 4.79
CA PHE A 55 8.25 -13.72 3.75
C PHE A 55 9.50 -13.07 4.34
N SER A 56 10.47 -12.79 3.46
CA SER A 56 11.82 -12.36 3.84
C SER A 56 11.85 -11.00 4.55
N HIS A 57 10.86 -10.13 4.33
CA HIS A 57 10.74 -8.87 5.05
C HIS A 57 10.10 -9.07 6.41
N ALA A 58 10.74 -8.55 7.46
CA ALA A 58 10.22 -8.63 8.83
C ALA A 58 8.82 -8.01 9.01
N GLY A 59 8.40 -7.12 8.09
CA GLY A 59 7.07 -6.50 8.06
C GLY A 59 5.98 -7.34 7.38
N ALA A 60 6.32 -8.43 6.70
CA ALA A 60 5.36 -9.32 6.05
C ALA A 60 4.72 -10.31 7.04
N ILE A 61 4.29 -9.78 8.19
CA ILE A 61 3.45 -10.50 9.14
C ILE A 61 2.01 -10.22 8.72
N ILE A 62 1.31 -11.29 8.34
CA ILE A 62 -0.09 -11.24 7.96
C ILE A 62 -0.89 -11.39 9.25
N GLU A 63 -1.35 -10.27 9.81
CA GLU A 63 -2.32 -10.28 10.89
C GLU A 63 -3.71 -10.39 10.26
N GLY A 64 -4.33 -11.57 10.39
CA GLY A 64 -5.69 -11.79 9.95
C GLY A 64 -6.67 -11.11 10.91
N GLY A 65 -7.62 -10.37 10.35
CA GLY A 65 -8.69 -9.74 11.12
C GLY A 65 -8.43 -8.27 11.40
N ARG A 66 -9.10 -7.43 10.62
CA ARG A 66 -9.66 -6.19 11.13
C ARG A 66 -11.13 -6.43 11.47
#